data_AF-A0A9Q1ITC5-F1
#
_entry.id   AF-A0A9Q1ITC5-F1
#
_cell.length_a   1.000
_cell.length_b   1.000
_cell.length_c   1.000
_cell.angle_alpha   90.00
_cell.angle_beta   90.00
_cell.angle_gamma   90.00
#
_symmetry.space_group_name_H-M   'P 1'
#
loop_
_entity.id
_entity.type
_entity.pdbx_description
1 polymer ?
#
loop_
_entity_poly.entity_id
_entity_poly.type
_entity_poly.pdbx_seq_one_letter_code
_entity_poly.pdbx_strand_id
1 'polypeptide(L)'
;MATPRSAYVLQKVCTWPYCNAMTVRSENKITINFINRDGEKLTVKGSPGDSLLDVVIDQNLDIDGFGACEGTLACSTCHLIFDEDVYKQLGPVTDEEMDMLDLAYGLSDTSRLGCQICLTKSLEGMTARVPEGVSDMRQSDLGTTSSSS
;
A
#
# COMPACT_ATOMS: atom_id res chain seq x y z
N MET A 1 -13.18 -19.16 -23.96
CA MET A 1 -13.58 -17.84 -23.46
C MET A 1 -12.62 -17.47 -22.34
N ALA A 2 -11.52 -16.81 -22.67
CA ALA A 2 -10.55 -16.33 -21.68
C ALA A 2 -11.01 -14.95 -21.20
N THR A 3 -11.22 -14.82 -19.89
CA THR A 3 -11.57 -13.55 -19.25
C THR A 3 -10.46 -12.51 -19.44
N PRO A 4 -10.78 -11.21 -19.62
CA PRO A 4 -9.80 -10.16 -19.86
C PRO A 4 -9.12 -9.74 -18.56
N ARG A 5 -8.27 -10.61 -17.99
CA ARG A 5 -7.43 -10.30 -16.81
C ARG A 5 -5.94 -10.56 -17.06
N SER A 6 -5.57 -10.88 -18.30
CA SER A 6 -4.20 -11.25 -18.69
C SER A 6 -3.37 -10.11 -19.26
N ALA A 7 -3.96 -8.95 -19.54
CA ALA A 7 -3.26 -7.84 -20.20
C ALA A 7 -2.53 -6.89 -19.24
N TYR A 8 -2.86 -6.90 -17.95
CA TYR A 8 -2.20 -6.03 -16.95
C TYR A 8 -0.86 -6.60 -16.43
N VAL A 9 -0.59 -7.88 -16.68
CA VAL A 9 0.57 -8.61 -16.13
C VAL A 9 1.88 -8.32 -16.89
N LEU A 10 1.83 -7.69 -18.06
CA LEU A 10 2.98 -7.61 -18.96
C LEU A 10 3.76 -6.29 -18.95
N GLN A 11 3.40 -5.31 -18.09
CA GLN A 11 4.17 -4.07 -18.02
C GLN A 11 4.18 -3.43 -16.62
N LYS A 12 4.44 -4.21 -15.58
CA LYS A 12 4.79 -3.67 -14.25
C LYS A 12 6.16 -4.19 -13.84
N VAL A 13 7.18 -3.73 -14.56
CA VAL A 13 8.55 -3.83 -14.08
C VAL A 13 8.70 -2.68 -13.10
N CYS A 14 8.56 -2.95 -11.81
CA CYS A 14 9.02 -2.04 -10.78
C CYS A 14 10.53 -1.88 -11.02
N THR A 15 10.95 -0.76 -11.60
CA THR A 15 12.34 -0.50 -12.05
C THR A 15 13.29 -0.21 -10.89
N TRP A 16 13.05 -0.80 -9.72
CA TRP A 16 13.89 -0.64 -8.55
C TRP A 16 15.10 -1.58 -8.64
N PRO A 17 16.34 -1.13 -8.38
CA PRO A 17 17.56 -1.93 -8.49
C PRO A 17 17.63 -3.15 -7.54
N TYR A 18 16.66 -3.32 -6.63
CA TYR A 18 16.55 -4.44 -5.71
C TYR A 18 15.37 -5.38 -5.99
N CYS A 19 14.47 -5.03 -6.91
CA CYS A 19 13.36 -5.89 -7.30
C CYS A 19 13.80 -6.75 -8.49
N ASN A 20 14.51 -7.86 -8.20
CA ASN A 20 15.02 -8.77 -9.22
C ASN A 20 13.84 -9.46 -9.94
N ALA A 21 13.42 -8.87 -11.05
CA ALA A 21 12.33 -9.32 -11.90
C ALA A 21 12.68 -10.65 -12.56
N MET A 22 12.31 -11.75 -11.91
CA MET A 22 12.24 -13.07 -12.53
C MET A 22 10.92 -13.74 -12.15
N THR A 23 9.92 -13.57 -13.02
CA THR A 23 8.86 -14.56 -13.33
C THR A 23 8.58 -15.59 -12.21
N VAL A 24 8.03 -15.15 -11.08
CA VAL A 24 7.60 -16.08 -10.04
C VAL A 24 6.24 -16.66 -10.43
N ARG A 25 6.30 -17.86 -11.02
CA ARG A 25 5.17 -18.76 -11.27
C ARG A 25 4.29 -18.90 -10.01
N SER A 26 2.98 -19.03 -10.23
CA SER A 26 1.83 -19.03 -9.29
C SER A 26 1.88 -19.85 -7.98
N GLU A 27 2.99 -20.44 -7.54
CA GLU A 27 3.04 -21.40 -6.43
C GLU A 27 3.76 -20.92 -5.15
N ASN A 28 4.10 -19.64 -5.01
CA ASN A 28 4.76 -19.12 -3.80
C ASN A 28 4.03 -17.90 -3.22
N LYS A 29 2.70 -17.94 -3.09
CA LYS A 29 1.97 -16.85 -2.43
C LYS A 29 2.22 -16.86 -0.92
N ILE A 30 2.52 -15.70 -0.37
CA ILE A 30 2.64 -15.51 1.08
C ILE A 30 1.39 -14.85 1.64
N THR A 31 1.08 -15.15 2.90
CA THR A 31 -0.06 -14.56 3.59
C THR A 31 0.36 -13.29 4.30
N ILE A 32 -0.36 -12.21 4.11
CA ILE A 32 -0.13 -10.93 4.80
C ILE A 32 -1.44 -10.40 5.36
N ASN A 33 -1.33 -9.55 6.37
CA ASN A 33 -2.47 -8.95 7.04
C ASN A 33 -2.45 -7.43 6.86
N PHE A 34 -3.59 -6.85 6.53
CA PHE A 34 -3.82 -5.42 6.59
C PHE A 34 -4.77 -5.10 7.73
N ILE A 35 -4.51 -4.02 8.47
CA ILE A 35 -5.46 -3.47 9.44
C ILE A 35 -6.03 -2.21 8.82
N ASN A 36 -7.33 -2.18 8.54
CA ASN A 36 -8.03 -1.03 8.01
C ASN A 36 -8.17 0.07 9.07
N ARG A 37 -8.62 1.27 8.66
CA ARG A 37 -8.84 2.40 9.56
C ARG A 37 -9.85 2.08 10.66
N ASP A 38 -10.87 1.29 10.32
CA ASP A 38 -11.89 0.80 11.26
C ASP A 38 -11.35 -0.24 12.27
N GLY A 39 -10.08 -0.63 12.16
CA GLY A 39 -9.46 -1.69 12.94
C GLY A 39 -9.75 -3.09 12.42
N GLU A 40 -10.48 -3.23 11.31
CA GLU A 40 -10.74 -4.53 10.69
C GLU A 40 -9.46 -5.15 10.14
N LYS A 41 -9.23 -6.42 10.48
CA LYS A 41 -8.07 -7.18 10.00
C LYS A 41 -8.43 -7.95 8.72
N LEU A 42 -7.85 -7.53 7.61
CA LEU A 42 -8.00 -8.12 6.28
C LEU A 42 -6.80 -9.04 6.00
N THR A 43 -7.04 -10.34 5.86
CA THR A 43 -5.97 -11.32 5.57
C THR A 43 -5.99 -11.72 4.10
N VAL A 44 -4.89 -11.53 3.39
CA VAL A 44 -4.80 -11.78 1.94
C VAL A 44 -3.53 -12.53 1.55
N LYS A 45 -3.51 -13.04 0.33
CA LYS A 45 -2.36 -13.75 -0.24
C LYS A 45 -1.79 -12.97 -1.41
N GLY A 46 -0.51 -12.61 -1.32
CA GLY A 46 0.22 -11.89 -2.37
C GLY A 46 1.41 -12.70 -2.89
N SER A 47 1.86 -12.42 -4.12
CA SER A 47 3.02 -13.09 -4.70
C SER A 47 4.28 -12.28 -4.38
N PRO A 48 5.41 -12.92 -4.03
CA PRO A 48 6.69 -12.24 -3.92
C PRO A 48 7.03 -11.52 -5.23
N GLY A 49 7.40 -10.24 -5.12
CA GLY A 49 7.61 -9.33 -6.24
C GLY A 49 6.44 -8.37 -6.49
N ASP A 50 5.23 -8.67 -6.03
CA ASP A 50 4.09 -7.74 -6.10
C ASP A 50 4.28 -6.62 -5.08
N SER A 51 3.90 -5.38 -5.41
CA SER A 51 3.84 -4.30 -4.42
C SER A 51 2.65 -4.49 -3.48
N LEU A 52 2.69 -3.91 -2.27
CA LEU A 52 1.52 -3.97 -1.38
C LEU A 52 0.29 -3.30 -1.98
N LEU A 53 0.49 -2.28 -2.82
CA LEU A 53 -0.59 -1.66 -3.59
C LEU A 53 -1.21 -2.66 -4.58
N ASP A 54 -0.40 -3.38 -5.34
CA ASP A 54 -0.91 -4.38 -6.28
C ASP A 54 -1.70 -5.46 -5.55
N VAL A 55 -1.24 -5.91 -4.38
CA VAL A 55 -1.96 -6.91 -3.57
C VAL A 55 -3.33 -6.41 -3.11
N VAL A 56 -3.42 -5.16 -2.64
CA VAL A 56 -4.68 -4.52 -2.23
C VAL A 56 -5.65 -4.48 -3.42
N ILE A 57 -5.18 -4.07 -4.60
CA ILE A 57 -5.99 -3.97 -5.82
C ILE A 57 -6.40 -5.36 -6.34
N ASP A 58 -5.47 -6.31 -6.45
CA ASP A 58 -5.74 -7.65 -6.99
C ASP A 58 -6.68 -8.46 -6.11
N GLN A 59 -6.59 -8.27 -4.79
CA GLN A 59 -7.46 -8.90 -3.81
C GLN A 59 -8.75 -8.10 -3.56
N ASN A 60 -8.89 -6.94 -4.22
CA ASN A 60 -10.06 -6.06 -4.14
C ASN A 60 -10.42 -5.69 -2.69
N LEU A 61 -9.40 -5.35 -1.89
CA LEU A 61 -9.58 -4.94 -0.50
C LEU A 61 -10.26 -3.58 -0.40
N ASP A 62 -11.23 -3.47 0.50
CA ASP A 62 -12.03 -2.26 0.71
C ASP A 62 -11.29 -1.28 1.64
N ILE A 63 -10.22 -0.67 1.12
CA ILE A 63 -9.44 0.36 1.81
C ILE A 63 -9.67 1.68 1.09
N ASP A 64 -10.54 2.52 1.64
CA ASP A 64 -10.99 3.75 1.01
C ASP A 64 -9.84 4.72 0.69
N GLY A 65 -9.76 5.17 -0.57
CA GLY A 65 -8.75 6.11 -1.04
C GLY A 65 -7.31 5.58 -1.10
N PHE A 66 -7.08 4.28 -0.84
CA PHE A 66 -5.72 3.72 -0.82
C PHE A 66 -5.08 3.71 -2.22
N GLY A 67 -3.89 4.32 -2.33
CA GLY A 67 -3.11 4.29 -3.57
C GLY A 67 -3.70 5.07 -4.73
N ALA A 68 -4.31 6.23 -4.46
CA ALA A 68 -4.95 7.11 -5.44
C ALA A 68 -4.10 7.47 -6.68
N CYS A 69 -2.78 7.54 -6.54
CA CYS A 69 -1.85 7.83 -7.63
C CYS A 69 -1.28 6.58 -8.32
N GLU A 70 -1.82 5.39 -8.02
CA GLU A 70 -1.44 4.11 -8.65
C GLU A 70 0.06 3.77 -8.57
N GLY A 71 0.75 4.25 -7.53
CA GLY A 71 2.17 3.97 -7.29
C GLY A 71 3.15 4.87 -8.05
N THR A 72 2.69 5.99 -8.60
CA THR A 72 3.53 6.98 -9.32
C THR A 72 4.32 7.93 -8.40
N LEU A 73 4.37 7.66 -7.10
CA LEU A 73 5.07 8.48 -6.10
C LEU A 73 4.59 9.96 -6.10
N ALA A 74 3.31 10.17 -6.41
CA ALA A 74 2.66 11.49 -6.48
C ALA A 74 1.64 11.73 -5.34
N CYS A 75 1.56 10.81 -4.38
CA CYS A 75 0.60 10.83 -3.28
C CYS A 75 1.11 10.05 -2.07
N SER A 76 0.56 10.33 -0.89
CA SER A 76 0.84 9.62 0.37
C SER A 76 -0.29 8.70 0.81
N THR A 77 -1.31 8.48 -0.03
CA THR A 77 -2.50 7.66 0.32
C THR A 77 -2.22 6.15 0.37
N CYS A 78 -1.03 5.72 -0.01
CA CYS A 78 -0.54 4.35 0.16
C CYS A 78 0.31 4.18 1.44
N HIS A 79 0.32 5.17 2.33
CA HIS A 79 1.02 5.11 3.61
C HIS A 79 0.52 3.94 4.45
N LEU A 80 1.49 3.14 4.92
CA LEU A 80 1.28 2.02 5.83
C LEU A 80 2.27 2.10 6.98
N ILE A 81 1.85 1.66 8.15
CA ILE A 81 2.66 1.55 9.36
C ILE A 81 2.95 0.07 9.60
N PHE A 82 4.22 -0.24 9.81
CA PHE A 82 4.70 -1.61 10.03
C PHE A 82 5.16 -1.81 11.46
N ASP A 83 5.22 -3.07 11.87
CA ASP A 83 5.89 -3.46 13.12
C ASP A 83 7.41 -3.25 12.99
N GLU A 84 8.11 -3.00 14.09
CA GLU A 84 9.54 -2.66 14.06
C GLU A 84 10.39 -3.78 13.41
N ASP A 85 10.04 -5.04 13.69
CA ASP A 85 10.73 -6.21 13.15
C ASP A 85 10.52 -6.37 11.64
N VAL A 86 9.35 -5.96 11.15
CA VAL A 86 9.03 -5.97 9.71
C VAL A 86 9.73 -4.80 9.03
N TYR A 87 9.66 -3.60 9.62
CA TYR A 87 10.27 -2.38 9.09
C TYR A 87 11.78 -2.54 8.85
N LYS A 88 12.49 -3.17 9.79
CA LYS A 88 13.94 -3.47 9.66
C LYS A 88 14.27 -4.35 8.45
N GLN A 89 13.30 -5.09 7.90
CA GLN A 89 13.46 -5.94 6.72
C GLN A 89 13.15 -5.22 5.40
N LEU A 90 12.46 -4.07 5.43
CA LEU A 90 12.01 -3.34 4.24
C LEU A 90 13.12 -2.56 3.51
N GLY A 91 14.34 -2.57 4.04
CA GLY A 91 15.46 -1.81 3.50
C GLY A 91 15.34 -0.30 3.75
N PRO A 92 16.33 0.49 3.28
CA PRO A 92 16.34 1.93 3.49
C PRO A 92 15.19 2.62 2.75
N VAL A 93 14.67 3.68 3.36
CA VAL A 93 13.76 4.64 2.72
C VAL A 93 14.57 5.56 1.79
N THR A 94 14.02 5.94 0.64
CA THR A 94 14.67 6.91 -0.25
C THR A 94 14.25 8.33 0.08
N ASP A 95 15.06 9.31 -0.33
CA ASP A 95 14.75 10.73 -0.11
C ASP A 95 13.41 11.13 -0.75
N GLU A 96 13.14 10.65 -1.98
CA GLU A 96 11.86 10.90 -2.67
C GLU A 96 10.66 10.29 -1.92
N GLU A 97 10.83 9.09 -1.33
CA GLU A 97 9.79 8.46 -0.51
C GLU A 97 9.57 9.27 0.78
N MET A 98 10.65 9.75 1.41
CA MET A 98 10.59 10.58 2.61
C MET A 98 9.88 11.92 2.35
N ASP A 99 10.18 12.59 1.24
CA ASP A 99 9.52 13.84 0.85
C ASP A 99 7.98 13.68 0.79
N MET A 100 7.50 12.53 0.32
CA MET A 100 6.06 12.24 0.29
C MET A 100 5.51 11.75 1.64
N LEU A 101 6.29 11.00 2.41
CA LEU A 101 5.91 10.58 3.76
C LEU A 101 5.76 11.75 4.73
N ASP A 102 6.54 12.83 4.56
CA ASP A 102 6.40 14.06 5.35
C ASP A 102 5.04 14.76 5.15
N LEU A 103 4.36 14.48 4.03
CA LEU A 103 3.01 14.96 3.75
C LEU A 103 1.92 14.02 4.29
N ALA A 104 2.30 12.84 4.79
CA ALA A 104 1.36 11.83 5.27
C ALA A 104 0.85 12.17 6.68
N TYR A 105 -0.42 11.82 6.94
CA TYR A 105 -1.00 12.00 8.26
C TYR A 105 -0.62 10.85 9.19
N GLY A 106 -0.26 11.15 10.43
CA GLY A 106 0.09 10.11 11.41
C GLY A 106 1.39 9.39 11.08
N LEU A 107 2.38 10.11 10.52
CA LEU A 107 3.72 9.61 10.29
C LEU A 107 4.35 9.07 11.59
N SER A 108 5.00 7.93 11.47
CA SER A 108 5.69 7.19 12.54
C SER A 108 7.03 6.68 12.02
N ASP A 109 7.97 6.35 12.91
CA ASP A 109 9.31 5.87 12.56
C ASP A 109 9.30 4.59 11.70
N THR A 110 8.22 3.81 11.75
CA THR A 110 8.04 2.57 10.97
C THR A 110 7.08 2.74 9.78
N SER A 111 6.87 3.98 9.33
CA SER A 111 6.01 4.31 8.19
C SER A 111 6.74 4.11 6.87
N ARG A 112 6.04 3.53 5.89
CA ARG A 112 6.51 3.43 4.49
C ARG A 112 5.37 3.64 3.52
N LEU A 113 5.71 4.01 2.28
CA LEU A 113 4.74 4.01 1.19
C LEU A 113 4.59 2.60 0.66
N GLY A 114 3.42 1.98 0.85
CA GLY A 114 3.16 0.60 0.47
C GLY A 114 3.33 0.32 -1.03
N CYS A 115 3.25 1.34 -1.88
CA CYS A 115 3.53 1.20 -3.31
C CYS A 115 5.02 0.99 -3.64
N GLN A 116 5.93 1.38 -2.73
CA GLN A 116 7.38 1.18 -2.86
C GLN A 116 7.85 -0.12 -2.20
N ILE A 117 6.98 -0.79 -1.45
CA ILE A 117 7.30 -2.03 -0.75
C ILE A 117 6.88 -3.24 -1.58
N CYS A 118 7.86 -4.02 -2.01
CA CYS A 118 7.64 -5.29 -2.68
C CYS A 118 7.54 -6.44 -1.67
N LEU A 119 6.62 -7.36 -1.92
CA LEU A 119 6.51 -8.59 -1.14
C LEU A 119 7.75 -9.46 -1.34
N THR A 120 8.26 -9.97 -0.23
CA THR A 120 9.34 -10.97 -0.20
C THR A 120 8.93 -12.11 0.71
N LYS A 121 9.53 -13.29 0.55
CA LYS A 121 9.18 -14.46 1.35
C LYS A 121 9.37 -14.24 2.87
N SER A 122 10.26 -13.34 3.26
CA SER A 122 10.51 -13.00 4.67
C SER A 122 9.37 -12.23 5.33
N LEU A 123 8.46 -11.65 4.54
CA LEU A 123 7.29 -10.90 5.01
C LEU A 123 6.07 -11.79 5.25
N GLU A 124 6.23 -13.12 5.20
CA GLU A 124 5.16 -14.06 5.53
C GLU A 124 4.59 -13.79 6.92
N GLY A 125 3.28 -13.59 7.00
CA GLY A 125 2.55 -13.33 8.24
C GLY A 125 2.65 -11.90 8.75
N MET A 126 3.30 -10.98 8.01
CA MET A 126 3.42 -9.59 8.45
C MET A 126 2.04 -8.92 8.60
N THR A 127 2.02 -7.83 9.37
CA THR A 127 0.84 -6.97 9.50
C THR A 127 1.21 -5.55 9.13
N ALA A 128 0.45 -4.97 8.21
CA ALA A 128 0.56 -3.58 7.80
C ALA A 128 -0.71 -2.83 8.21
N ARG A 129 -0.56 -1.70 8.89
CA ARG A 129 -1.69 -0.90 9.37
C ARG A 129 -1.88 0.33 8.49
N VAL A 130 -3.13 0.57 8.09
CA VAL A 130 -3.55 1.82 7.43
C VAL A 130 -3.77 2.87 8.53
N PRO A 131 -3.12 4.04 8.46
CA PRO A 131 -3.36 5.12 9.41
C PRO A 131 -4.76 5.71 9.22
N GLU A 132 -5.34 6.22 10.31
CA GLU A 132 -6.72 6.73 10.35
C GLU A 132 -6.93 8.01 9.51
N GLY A 133 -5.86 8.73 9.16
CA GLY A 133 -5.94 9.92 8.32
C GLY A 133 -5.46 9.68 6.90
N VAL A 134 -6.32 9.98 5.93
CA VAL A 134 -5.88 10.40 4.60
C VAL A 134 -6.10 11.90 4.49
N SER A 135 -5.03 12.63 4.18
CA SER A 135 -5.14 14.04 3.82
C SER A 135 -5.66 14.13 2.38
N ASP A 136 -6.96 13.95 2.19
CA ASP A 136 -7.62 14.53 1.02
C ASP A 136 -7.67 16.04 1.27
N MET A 137 -6.82 16.83 0.60
CA MET A 137 -6.88 18.30 0.63
C MET A 137 -8.10 18.82 -0.16
N ARG A 138 -9.25 18.22 0.12
CA ARG A 138 -10.56 18.68 -0.29
C ARG A 138 -11.45 18.57 0.94
N GLN A 139 -11.29 19.53 1.84
CA GLN A 139 -12.33 19.83 2.82
C GLN A 139 -13.64 19.94 2.03
N SER A 140 -14.53 18.98 2.24
CA SER A 140 -15.90 19.13 1.85
C SER A 140 -16.47 20.19 2.77
N ASP A 141 -16.66 21.39 2.23
CA ASP A 141 -17.62 22.36 2.72
C ASP A 141 -19.02 21.71 2.70
N LEU A 142 -19.30 20.83 3.66
CA LEU A 142 -20.66 20.52 4.10
C LEU A 142 -20.87 21.14 5.46
N GLY A 143 -20.89 22.48 5.46
CA GLY A 143 -21.62 23.23 6.47
C GLY A 143 -23.11 22.97 6.27
N THR A 144 -23.63 21.99 7.00
CA THR A 144 -25.07 21.78 7.17
C THR A 144 -25.75 23.08 7.61
N THR A 145 -26.74 23.49 6.82
CA THR A 145 -27.75 24.49 7.17
C THR A 145 -28.41 24.17 8.50
N SER A 146 -28.43 25.09 9.47
CA SER A 146 -29.44 25.20 10.53
C SER A 146 -29.35 26.53 11.28
N SER A 147 -30.25 27.44 10.93
CA SER A 147 -31.07 28.31 11.80
C SER A 147 -30.48 28.94 13.08
N SER A 148 -30.42 30.28 13.10
CA SER A 148 -30.69 31.24 14.21
C SER A 148 -30.21 32.62 13.71
N SER A 149 -30.95 33.72 13.57
CA SER A 149 -32.20 34.22 14.16
C SER A 149 -32.88 35.19 13.19
#